data_AF-A0A1Y3BL57-F1
#
_entry.id   AF-A0A1Y3BL57-F1
#
_cell.length_a   1.000
_cell.length_b   1.000
_cell.length_c   1.000
_cell.angle_alpha   90.00
_cell.angle_beta   90.00
_cell.angle_gamma   90.00
#
_symmetry.space_group_name_H-M   'P 1'
#
loop_
_entity.id
_entity.type
_entity.pdbx_description
1 polymer ?
#
loop_
_entity_poly.entity_id
_entity_poly.type
_entity_poly.pdbx_seq_one_letter_code
_entity_poly.pdbx_strand_id
1 'polypeptide(L)'
;MEERKKQKEELEQKRREVVMKKKEIESKKQIDSNLEEELKKLELEQKELEKRENEIEKAERNAPWNVDTISKESWSKTVINKPKPREDRSKLTDEELEQRYKDFVEKYEDKIKEYAMISKFDDAKHFLMQNPDL
;
A
#
# COMPACT_ATOMS: atom_id res chain seq x y z
N MET A 1 1.11 17.55 12.00
CA MET A 1 0.05 16.61 11.55
C MET A 1 -0.84 16.20 12.70
N GLU A 2 -0.26 15.75 13.82
CA GLU A 2 -1.02 15.29 14.99
C GLU A 2 -1.86 16.40 15.65
N GLU A 3 -1.32 17.60 15.80
CA GLU A 3 -2.06 18.76 16.33
C GLU A 3 -3.24 19.16 15.43
N ARG A 4 -3.07 19.12 14.11
CA ARG A 4 -4.15 19.39 13.14
C ARG A 4 -5.25 18.33 13.20
N LYS A 5 -4.88 17.05 13.40
CA LYS A 5 -5.86 15.97 13.60
C LYS A 5 -6.68 16.20 14.88
N LYS A 6 -6.03 16.56 16.00
CA LYS A 6 -6.72 16.89 17.25
C LYS A 6 -7.66 18.08 17.10
N GLN A 7 -7.21 19.16 16.44
CA GLN A 7 -8.04 20.33 16.16
C GLN A 7 -9.28 20.01 15.30
N LYS A 8 -9.14 19.13 14.31
CA LYS A 8 -10.27 18.64 13.52
C LYS A 8 -11.26 17.83 14.35
N GLU A 9 -10.77 16.94 15.19
CA GLU A 9 -11.59 16.08 16.04
C GLU A 9 -12.37 16.90 17.08
N GLU A 10 -11.73 17.90 17.69
CA GLU A 10 -12.40 18.84 18.60
C GLU A 10 -13.48 19.69 17.90
N LEU A 11 -13.23 20.14 16.67
CA LEU A 11 -14.23 20.87 15.89
C LEU A 11 -15.40 19.99 15.49
N GLU A 12 -15.15 18.73 15.12
CA GLU A 12 -16.19 17.78 14.78
C GLU A 12 -17.08 17.47 16.00
N GLN A 13 -16.48 17.31 17.19
CA GLN A 13 -17.22 17.15 18.44
C GLN A 13 -18.09 18.37 18.75
N LYS A 14 -17.53 19.58 18.70
CA LYS A 14 -18.28 20.84 18.92
C LYS A 14 -19.42 21.01 17.92
N ARG A 15 -19.21 20.65 16.65
CA ARG A 15 -20.27 20.68 15.63
C ARG A 15 -21.39 19.71 15.95
N ARG A 16 -21.07 18.47 16.37
CA ARG A 16 -22.09 17.49 16.78
C ARG A 16 -22.89 18.02 17.98
N GLU A 17 -22.24 18.62 18.96
CA GLU A 17 -22.92 19.22 20.12
C GLU A 17 -23.86 20.37 19.71
N VAL A 18 -23.41 21.29 18.86
CA VAL A 18 -24.23 22.42 18.38
C VAL A 18 -25.43 21.91 17.57
N VAL A 19 -25.25 20.88 16.73
CA VAL A 19 -26.35 20.27 15.97
C VAL A 19 -27.36 19.59 16.88
N MET A 20 -26.92 18.88 17.92
CA MET A 20 -27.80 18.26 18.91
C MET A 20 -28.60 19.31 19.69
N LYS A 21 -27.92 20.36 20.19
CA LYS A 21 -28.56 21.48 20.88
C LYS A 21 -29.57 22.21 19.99
N LYS A 22 -29.26 22.42 18.71
CA LYS A 22 -30.18 23.04 17.75
C LYS A 22 -31.45 22.20 17.55
N LYS A 23 -31.31 20.88 17.39
CA LYS A 23 -32.47 19.95 17.27
C LYS A 23 -33.32 19.89 18.54
N GLU A 24 -32.69 19.92 19.72
CA GLU A 24 -33.40 19.96 20.99
C GLU A 24 -34.17 21.26 21.22
N ILE A 25 -33.67 22.38 20.72
CA ILE A 25 -34.36 23.67 20.83
C ILE A 25 -35.46 23.80 19.77
N GLU A 26 -35.24 23.30 18.54
CA GLU A 26 -36.28 23.25 17.50
C GLU A 26 -37.49 22.40 17.92
N SER A 27 -37.30 21.32 18.68
CA SER A 27 -38.42 20.53 19.22
C SER A 27 -39.15 21.22 20.38
N LYS A 28 -38.47 22.09 21.15
CA LYS A 28 -39.05 22.88 22.25
C LYS A 28 -39.64 24.22 21.81
N LYS A 29 -39.35 24.65 20.57
CA LYS A 29 -39.74 25.94 19.98
C LYS A 29 -41.25 26.19 19.90
N GLN A 30 -42.07 25.15 20.08
CA GLN A 30 -43.53 25.28 20.17
C GLN A 30 -44.03 25.92 21.48
N ILE A 31 -43.16 26.15 22.48
CA ILE A 31 -43.59 26.46 23.85
C ILE A 31 -43.17 27.87 24.34
N ASP A 32 -42.04 28.45 23.87
CA ASP A 32 -41.50 29.69 24.46
C ASP A 32 -40.81 30.65 23.47
N SER A 33 -41.03 31.95 23.65
CA SER A 33 -40.47 33.04 22.81
C SER A 33 -38.99 33.34 23.10
N ASN A 34 -38.47 32.98 24.29
CA ASN A 34 -37.05 33.14 24.64
C ASN A 34 -36.11 32.19 23.86
N LEU A 35 -36.64 31.11 23.25
CA LEU A 35 -35.86 30.12 22.51
C LEU A 35 -35.39 30.63 21.13
N GLU A 36 -35.97 31.73 20.63
CA GLU A 36 -35.58 32.33 19.35
C GLU A 36 -34.20 33.02 19.43
N GLU A 37 -33.86 33.60 20.57
CA GLU A 37 -32.54 34.21 20.79
C GLU A 37 -31.45 33.16 20.94
N GLU A 38 -31.74 32.03 21.61
CA GLU A 38 -30.82 30.90 21.75
C GLU A 38 -30.54 30.24 20.39
N LEU A 39 -31.56 30.11 19.53
CA LEU A 39 -31.38 29.64 18.16
C LEU A 39 -30.52 30.57 17.32
N LYS A 40 -30.73 31.89 17.43
CA LYS A 40 -29.87 32.87 16.74
C LYS A 40 -28.41 32.79 17.21
N LYS A 41 -28.17 32.58 18.51
CA LYS A 41 -26.83 32.37 19.07
C LYS A 41 -26.18 31.09 18.54
N LEU A 42 -26.91 29.97 18.52
CA LEU A 42 -26.43 28.71 17.97
C LEU A 42 -26.17 28.78 16.46
N GLU A 43 -26.95 29.56 15.71
CA GLU A 43 -26.69 29.79 14.28
C GLU A 43 -25.44 30.62 14.03
N LEU A 44 -25.15 31.59 14.89
CA LEU A 44 -23.89 32.34 14.84
C LEU A 44 -22.70 31.43 15.18
N GLU A 45 -22.81 30.61 16.22
CA GLU A 45 -21.79 29.62 16.60
C GLU A 45 -21.55 28.60 15.48
N GLN A 46 -22.62 28.14 14.82
CA GLN A 46 -22.54 27.24 13.68
C GLN A 46 -21.81 27.87 12.49
N LYS A 47 -22.09 29.15 12.18
CA LYS A 47 -21.38 29.91 11.13
C LYS A 47 -19.91 30.12 11.47
N GLU A 48 -19.56 30.32 12.74
CA GLU A 48 -18.16 30.44 13.16
C GLU A 48 -17.41 29.10 13.04
N LEU A 49 -18.05 27.99 13.41
CA LEU A 49 -17.50 26.66 13.24
C LEU A 49 -17.28 26.34 11.75
N GLU A 50 -18.23 26.68 10.89
CA GLU A 50 -18.11 26.49 9.44
C GLU A 50 -16.97 27.31 8.82
N LYS A 51 -16.72 28.54 9.32
CA LYS A 51 -15.55 29.33 8.92
C LYS A 51 -14.24 28.65 9.32
N ARG A 52 -14.15 28.14 10.56
CA ARG A 52 -12.96 27.41 11.05
C ARG A 52 -12.72 26.11 10.27
N GLU A 53 -13.78 25.38 9.91
CA GLU A 53 -13.66 24.18 9.05
C GLU A 53 -13.09 24.54 7.67
N ASN A 54 -13.59 25.60 7.04
CA ASN A 54 -13.10 26.08 5.75
C ASN A 54 -11.64 26.55 5.79
N GLU A 55 -11.20 27.17 6.89
CA GLU A 55 -9.80 27.56 7.09
C GLU A 55 -8.87 26.34 7.19
N ILE A 56 -9.30 25.30 7.90
CA ILE A 56 -8.54 24.05 8.02
C ILE A 56 -8.47 23.32 6.67
N GLU A 57 -9.56 23.25 5.93
CA GLU A 57 -9.57 22.60 4.61
C GLU A 57 -8.66 23.34 3.60
N LYS A 58 -8.63 24.67 3.65
CA LYS A 58 -7.66 25.46 2.87
C LYS A 58 -6.22 25.17 3.31
N ALA A 59 -5.97 25.06 4.61
CA ALA A 59 -4.65 24.73 5.16
C ALA A 59 -4.19 23.29 4.81
N GLU A 60 -5.12 22.38 4.57
CA GLU A 60 -4.84 21.02 4.06
C GLU A 60 -4.58 21.00 2.57
N ARG A 61 -5.37 21.73 1.77
CA ARG A 61 -5.12 21.88 0.33
C ARG A 61 -3.77 22.53 0.03
N ASN A 62 -3.35 23.48 0.88
CA ASN A 62 -2.06 24.15 0.77
C ASN A 62 -0.91 23.38 1.45
N ALA A 63 -1.18 22.24 2.09
CA ALA A 63 -0.14 21.47 2.75
C ALA A 63 0.83 20.86 1.72
N PRO A 64 2.13 20.80 2.03
CA PRO A 64 3.10 20.21 1.12
C PRO A 64 2.85 18.71 0.94
N TRP A 65 3.12 18.22 -0.27
CA TRP A 65 3.09 16.80 -0.59
C TRP A 65 4.30 16.10 0.02
N ASN A 66 4.07 15.20 0.97
CA ASN A 66 5.07 14.37 1.64
C ASN A 66 4.64 12.89 1.59
N VAL A 67 5.50 11.97 2.05
CA VAL A 67 5.24 10.53 2.00
C VAL A 67 3.89 10.15 2.61
N ASP A 68 3.53 10.81 3.72
CA ASP A 68 2.29 10.58 4.47
C ASP A 68 1.04 11.18 3.80
N THR A 69 1.18 12.19 2.93
CA THR A 69 0.07 12.83 2.20
C THR A 69 -0.10 12.32 0.77
N ILE A 70 0.98 11.81 0.15
CA ILE A 70 0.96 11.28 -1.21
C ILE A 70 0.40 9.85 -1.25
N SER A 71 0.76 9.00 -0.29
CA SER A 71 0.47 7.58 -0.38
C SER A 71 0.25 6.93 0.98
N LYS A 72 -0.43 5.79 0.98
CA LYS A 72 -0.57 4.90 2.13
C LYS A 72 -0.18 3.50 1.69
N GLU A 73 0.45 2.74 2.58
CA GLU A 73 0.80 1.37 2.30
C GLU A 73 -0.48 0.52 2.15
N SER A 74 -0.76 0.05 0.94
CA SER A 74 -1.93 -0.80 0.67
C SER A 74 -1.64 -2.28 0.90
N TRP A 75 -0.42 -2.72 0.59
CA TRP A 75 0.01 -4.10 0.68
C TRP A 75 1.52 -4.18 0.89
N SER A 76 1.93 -4.96 1.89
CA SER A 76 3.33 -5.21 2.21
C SER A 76 3.55 -6.71 2.36
N LYS A 77 4.40 -7.31 1.53
CA LYS A 77 4.77 -8.72 1.63
C LYS A 77 6.26 -8.88 1.38
N THR A 78 6.97 -9.39 2.38
CA THR A 78 8.38 -9.75 2.26
C THR A 78 8.52 -11.26 2.14
N VAL A 79 9.35 -11.71 1.19
CA VAL A 79 9.69 -13.12 1.00
C VAL A 79 11.20 -13.23 0.88
N ILE A 80 11.82 -13.95 1.81
CA ILE A 80 13.24 -14.27 1.76
C ILE A 80 13.38 -15.65 1.12
N ASN A 81 14.04 -15.71 -0.04
CA ASN A 81 14.32 -16.98 -0.71
C ASN A 81 15.47 -17.71 0.01
N LYS A 82 15.13 -18.43 1.08
CA LYS A 82 16.11 -19.25 1.82
C LYS A 82 16.60 -20.38 0.90
N PRO A 83 17.92 -20.66 0.86
CA PRO A 83 18.44 -21.73 0.01
C PRO A 83 17.83 -23.06 0.43
N LYS A 84 17.31 -23.81 -0.53
CA LYS A 84 16.94 -25.21 -0.31
C LYS A 84 18.22 -25.99 0.02
N PRO A 85 18.17 -26.97 0.93
CA PRO A 85 19.30 -27.89 1.11
C PRO A 85 19.64 -28.50 -0.25
N ARG A 86 20.93 -28.46 -0.63
CA ARG A 86 21.38 -29.04 -1.90
C ARG A 86 21.10 -30.54 -1.85
N GLU A 87 20.46 -31.08 -2.87
CA GLU A 87 20.39 -32.53 -3.06
C GLU A 87 21.81 -33.06 -3.29
N ASP A 88 22.29 -33.89 -2.38
CA ASP A 88 23.59 -34.55 -2.53
C ASP A 88 23.49 -35.54 -3.69
N ARG A 89 23.96 -35.14 -4.87
CA ARG A 89 23.97 -36.01 -6.07
C ARG A 89 24.76 -37.30 -5.89
N SER A 90 25.64 -37.37 -4.88
CA SER A 90 26.38 -38.57 -4.49
C SER A 90 25.55 -39.61 -3.73
N LYS A 91 24.31 -39.27 -3.35
CA LYS A 91 23.36 -40.19 -2.71
C LYS A 91 22.30 -40.71 -3.69
N LEU A 92 22.35 -40.27 -4.94
CA LEU A 92 21.45 -40.71 -5.99
C LEU A 92 21.85 -42.10 -6.46
N THR A 93 20.88 -42.95 -6.76
CA THR A 93 21.15 -44.29 -7.31
C THR A 93 21.62 -44.16 -8.77
N ASP A 94 22.43 -45.10 -9.25
CA ASP A 94 22.92 -45.08 -10.64
C ASP A 94 21.75 -45.03 -11.66
N GLU A 95 20.65 -45.72 -11.38
CA GLU A 95 19.44 -45.71 -12.21
C GLU A 95 18.78 -44.32 -12.31
N GLU A 96 18.75 -43.57 -11.20
CA GLU A 96 18.17 -42.22 -11.16
C GLU A 96 19.09 -41.21 -11.86
N LEU A 97 20.41 -41.42 -11.78
CA LEU A 97 21.39 -40.61 -12.49
C LEU A 97 21.27 -40.81 -13.99
N GLU A 98 21.11 -42.05 -14.45
CA GLU A 98 20.90 -42.38 -15.86
C GLU A 98 19.61 -41.80 -16.41
N GLN A 99 18.50 -41.88 -15.67
CA GLN A 99 17.23 -41.28 -16.07
C GLN A 99 17.36 -39.75 -16.20
N ARG A 100 17.93 -39.08 -15.18
CA ARG A 100 18.18 -37.63 -15.25
C ARG A 100 19.09 -37.25 -16.41
N TYR A 101 20.08 -38.08 -16.73
CA TYR A 101 20.98 -37.86 -17.86
C TYR A 101 20.25 -37.99 -19.20
N LYS A 102 19.43 -39.04 -19.38
CA LYS A 102 18.61 -39.24 -20.58
C LYS A 102 17.66 -38.06 -20.80
N ASP A 103 16.90 -37.69 -19.76
CA ASP A 103 15.97 -36.57 -19.80
C ASP A 103 16.68 -35.25 -20.14
N PHE A 104 17.88 -35.04 -19.59
CA PHE A 104 18.69 -33.85 -19.86
C PHE A 104 19.17 -33.80 -21.31
N VAL A 105 19.72 -34.91 -21.82
CA VAL A 105 20.21 -34.99 -23.20
C VAL A 105 19.07 -34.83 -24.19
N GLU A 106 17.94 -35.49 -23.98
CA GLU A 106 16.75 -35.35 -24.84
C GLU A 106 16.23 -33.91 -24.85
N LYS A 107 16.20 -33.24 -23.69
CA LYS A 107 15.69 -31.87 -23.58
C LYS A 107 16.61 -30.83 -24.21
N TYR A 108 17.93 -31.06 -24.18
CA TYR A 108 18.92 -30.05 -24.56
C TYR A 108 19.80 -30.47 -25.75
N GLU A 109 19.42 -31.53 -26.48
CA GLU A 109 20.21 -32.12 -27.55
C GLU A 109 20.68 -31.08 -28.58
N ASP A 110 19.77 -30.23 -29.06
CA ASP A 110 20.07 -29.20 -30.06
C ASP A 110 21.06 -28.17 -29.53
N LYS A 111 20.90 -27.73 -28.28
CA LYS A 111 21.79 -26.75 -27.64
C LYS A 111 23.16 -27.34 -27.34
N ILE A 112 23.22 -28.63 -26.99
CA ILE A 112 24.49 -29.35 -26.79
C ILE A 112 25.24 -29.43 -28.13
N LYS A 113 24.54 -29.72 -29.23
CA LYS A 113 25.12 -29.72 -30.57
C LYS A 113 25.60 -28.32 -30.99
N GLU A 114 24.80 -27.29 -30.77
CA GLU A 114 25.18 -25.90 -31.03
C GLU A 114 26.43 -25.51 -30.24
N TYR A 115 26.47 -25.82 -28.94
CA TYR A 115 27.65 -25.59 -28.10
C TYR A 115 28.87 -26.33 -28.62
N ALA A 116 28.72 -27.59 -29.03
CA ALA A 116 29.81 -28.40 -29.57
C ALA A 116 30.36 -27.84 -30.91
N MET A 117 29.55 -27.08 -31.66
CA MET A 117 29.98 -26.43 -32.90
C MET A 117 30.71 -25.10 -32.67
N ILE A 118 30.68 -24.55 -31.45
CA ILE A 118 31.38 -23.29 -31.13
C ILE A 118 32.86 -23.56 -30.89
N SER A 119 33.72 -22.95 -31.71
CA SER A 119 35.17 -23.09 -31.58
C SER A 119 35.83 -21.99 -30.73
N LYS A 120 35.23 -20.80 -30.66
CA LYS A 120 35.79 -19.66 -29.93
C LYS A 120 35.35 -19.66 -28.46
N PHE A 121 36.31 -19.47 -27.55
CA PHE A 121 36.04 -19.50 -26.11
C PHE A 121 35.10 -18.38 -25.64
N ASP A 122 35.18 -17.18 -26.22
CA ASP A 122 34.31 -16.06 -25.85
C ASP A 122 32.85 -16.35 -26.24
N ASP A 123 32.64 -16.91 -27.44
CA ASP A 123 31.32 -17.28 -27.93
C ASP A 123 30.76 -18.45 -27.10
N ALA A 124 31.59 -19.42 -26.73
CA ALA A 124 31.21 -20.55 -25.88
C ALA A 124 30.78 -20.07 -24.48
N LYS A 125 31.53 -19.13 -23.90
CA LYS A 125 31.19 -18.50 -22.62
C LYS A 125 29.87 -17.73 -22.70
N HIS A 126 29.67 -16.93 -23.75
CA HIS A 126 28.42 -16.21 -23.96
C HIS A 126 27.23 -17.16 -24.13
N PHE A 127 27.43 -18.27 -24.85
CA PHE A 127 26.41 -19.29 -25.06
C PHE A 127 25.98 -19.96 -23.75
N LEU A 128 26.92 -20.33 -22.88
CA LEU A 128 26.62 -20.89 -21.56
C LEU A 128 25.99 -19.87 -20.60
N MET A 129 26.37 -18.58 -20.71
CA MET A 129 25.71 -17.52 -19.93
C MET A 129 24.24 -17.31 -20.34
N GLN A 130 23.93 -17.48 -21.63
CA GLN A 130 22.56 -17.39 -22.15
C GLN A 130 21.74 -18.66 -21.85
N ASN A 131 22.42 -19.80 -21.72
CA ASN A 131 21.81 -21.09 -21.43
C ASN A 131 22.35 -21.66 -20.10
N PRO A 132 22.00 -21.07 -18.94
CA PRO A 132 22.52 -21.49 -17.63
C PRO A 132 22.02 -22.87 -17.18
N ASP A 133 21.03 -23.42 -17.87
CA ASP A 133 20.50 -24.76 -17.62
C ASP A 133 21.29 -25.87 -18.34
N LEU A 134 22.23 -25.49 -19.23
CA LEU A 134 23.16 -26.41 -19.92
C LEU A 134 24.41 -26.65 -19.05
#